data_AF-Q54717-F1
#
_entry.id   AF-Q54717-F1
#
_cell.length_a   1.000
_cell.length_b   1.000
_cell.length_c   1.000
_cell.angle_alpha   90.00
_cell.angle_beta   90.00
_cell.angle_gamma   90.00
#
_symmetry.space_group_name_H-M   'P 1'
#
loop_
_entity.id
_entity.type
_entity.pdbx_description
1 polymer ?
#
loop_
_entity_poly.entity_id
_entity_poly.type
_entity_poly.pdbx_seq_one_letter_code
_entity_poly.pdbx_strand_id
1 'polypeptide(L)' 'NLETLPKRIEGYDISHIQGSNRVASQVVFIDKVPAQQYYRHYKIKNPSIKVGH' A
#
# COMPACT_ATOMS: atom_id res chain seq x y z
N ASN A 1 11.89 -20.88 -2.50
CA ASN A 1 10.95 -21.38 -1.48
C ASN A 1 11.26 -20.63 -0.19
N LEU A 2 10.27 -20.10 0.53
CA LEU A 2 10.51 -19.40 1.81
C LEU A 2 10.58 -20.41 2.96
N GLU A 3 11.54 -20.25 3.87
CA GLU A 3 11.75 -21.16 5.01
C GLU A 3 10.59 -21.13 6.01
N THR A 4 9.96 -19.97 6.18
CA THR A 4 8.75 -19.79 7.00
C THR A 4 7.71 -19.03 6.22
N LEU A 5 6.45 -19.49 6.26
CA LEU A 5 5.35 -18.75 5.66
C LEU A 5 5.12 -17.45 6.43
N PRO A 6 4.95 -16.31 5.73
CA PRO A 6 4.71 -15.04 6.38
C PRO A 6 3.34 -15.06 7.07
N LYS A 7 3.32 -14.79 8.38
CA LYS A 7 2.09 -14.63 9.14
C LYS A 7 1.35 -13.34 8.78
N ARG A 8 2.07 -12.31 8.35
CA ARG A 8 1.53 -11.02 7.97
C ARG A 8 2.01 -10.65 6.58
N ILE A 9 1.08 -10.26 5.72
CA ILE A 9 1.34 -9.81 4.36
C ILE A 9 0.73 -8.43 4.21
N GLU A 10 1.52 -7.47 3.72
CA GLU A 10 1.07 -6.11 3.47
C GLU A 10 1.17 -5.82 1.97
N GLY A 11 0.07 -5.37 1.37
CA GLY A 11 0.02 -4.94 -0.02
C GLY A 11 -0.14 -3.42 -0.08
N TYR A 12 0.58 -2.78 -0.99
CA TYR A 12 0.51 -1.34 -1.20
C TYR A 12 0.11 -1.05 -2.64
N ASP A 13 -0.92 -0.23 -2.83
CA ASP A 13 -1.29 0.32 -4.13
C ASP A 13 -1.02 1.83 -4.14
N ILE A 14 -0.42 2.32 -5.23
CA ILE A 14 -0.09 3.74 -5.42
C ILE A 14 -0.93 4.27 -6.58
N SER A 15 -1.99 5.00 -6.25
CA SER A 15 -2.89 5.55 -7.25
C SER A 15 -2.47 6.98 -7.63
N HIS A 16 -2.32 7.19 -8.94
CA HIS A 16 -2.10 8.51 -9.53
C HIS A 16 -3.45 9.08 -9.96
N ILE A 17 -4.07 9.89 -9.10
CA ILE A 17 -5.19 10.72 -9.54
C ILE A 17 -4.60 11.85 -10.37
N GLN A 18 -5.17 12.13 -11.55
CA GLN A 18 -4.69 13.19 -12.41
C GLN A 18 -4.90 14.54 -11.70
N GLY A 19 -3.81 15.26 -11.43
CA GLY A 19 -3.78 16.40 -10.51
C GLY A 19 -3.07 16.03 -9.21
N SER A 20 -2.28 16.96 -8.65
CA SER A 20 -1.32 16.83 -7.53
C SER A 20 -1.62 15.95 -6.29
N ASN A 21 -2.79 15.32 -6.17
CA ASN A 21 -3.22 14.48 -5.06
C ASN A 21 -2.88 13.00 -5.29
N ARG A 22 -1.62 12.64 -5.04
CA ARG A 22 -1.21 11.22 -4.99
C ARG A 22 -1.67 10.56 -3.69
N VAL A 23 -2.24 9.39 -3.80
CA VAL A 23 -2.68 8.58 -2.66
C VAL A 23 -2.11 7.18 -2.74
N ALA A 24 -1.90 6.58 -1.59
CA ALA A 24 -1.58 5.16 -1.48
C ALA A 24 -2.55 4.48 -0.53
N SER A 25 -2.85 3.22 -0.80
CA SER A 25 -3.60 2.36 0.10
C SER A 25 -2.73 1.18 0.54
N GLN A 26 -2.89 0.77 1.79
CA GLN A 26 -2.27 -0.43 2.36
C GLN A 26 -3.37 -1.39 2.81
N VAL A 27 -3.28 -2.62 2.33
CA VAL A 27 -4.08 -3.75 2.77
C VAL A 27 -3.22 -4.73 3.53
N VAL A 28 -3.81 -5.40 4.50
CA VAL A 28 -3.10 -6.31 5.40
C VAL A 28 -3.85 -7.62 5.50
N PHE A 29 -3.13 -8.73 5.35
CA PHE A 29 -3.61 -10.07 5.66
C PHE A 29 -2.80 -10.62 6.82
N ILE A 30 -3.47 -11.23 7.80
CA ILE A 30 -2.83 -11.97 8.90
C ILE A 30 -3.38 -13.39 8.87
N ASP A 31 -2.49 -14.38 8.85
CA ASP A 31 -2.84 -15.80 8.78
C ASP A 31 -3.87 -16.11 7.67
N LYS A 32 -3.66 -15.49 6.50
CA LYS A 32 -4.49 -15.58 5.28
C LYS A 32 -5.87 -14.91 5.37
N VAL A 33 -6.18 -14.22 6.46
CA VAL A 33 -7.45 -13.49 6.65
C VAL A 33 -7.22 -11.98 6.50
N PRO A 34 -8.11 -11.24 5.81
CA PRO A 34 -8.03 -9.78 5.76
C PRO A 34 -8.11 -9.16 7.16
N ALA A 35 -7.15 -8.32 7.51
CA ALA A 35 -7.06 -7.64 8.79
C ALA A 35 -7.38 -6.16 8.63
N GLN A 36 -8.66 -5.85 8.39
CA GLN A 36 -9.15 -4.52 7.99
C GLN A 36 -8.80 -3.41 9.00
N GLN A 37 -8.70 -3.72 10.30
CA GLN A 37 -8.28 -2.75 11.32
C GLN A 37 -6.88 -2.15 11.07
N TYR A 38 -6.05 -2.83 10.27
CA TYR A 38 -4.72 -2.38 9.88
C TYR A 38 -4.66 -1.74 8.50
N TYR A 39 -5.80 -1.53 7.83
CA TYR A 39 -5.81 -0.84 6.55
C TYR A 39 -5.46 0.63 6.77
N ARG A 40 -4.69 1.20 5.85
CA ARG A 40 -4.25 2.59 5.91
C ARG A 40 -4.37 3.25 4.56
N HIS A 41 -4.75 4.52 4.58
CA HIS A 41 -4.67 5.40 3.42
C HIS A 41 -3.61 6.46 3.70
N TYR A 42 -2.70 6.66 2.76
CA TYR A 42 -1.63 7.65 2.85
C TYR A 42 -1.84 8.73 1.82
N LYS A 43 -1.82 10.00 2.27
CA LYS A 43 -1.74 11.16 1.38
C LYS A 43 -0.28 11.47 1.12
N ILE A 44 0.15 11.34 -0.13
CA ILE A 44 1.54 11.58 -0.52
C ILE A 44 1.69 13.08 -0.78
N LYS A 45 2.41 13.78 0.10
CA LYS A 45 2.54 15.24 0.07
C LYS A 45 3.71 15.75 -0.77
N ASN A 46 4.58 14.87 -1.28
CA ASN A 46 5.78 15.30 -1.97
C ASN A 46 5.48 15.70 -3.43
N PRO A 47 5.60 17.00 -3.80
CA PRO A 47 5.33 17.48 -5.15
C PRO A 47 6.40 17.06 -6.17
N SER A 48 7.61 16.71 -5.70
CA SER A 48 8.75 16.37 -6.56
C SER A 48 8.78 14.92 -7.05
N ILE A 49 7.83 14.08 -6.60
CA ILE A 49 7.67 12.73 -7.15
C ILE A 49 7.21 12.85 -8.61
N LYS A 50 8.00 12.30 -9.53
CA LYS A 50 7.65 12.21 -10.94
C LYS A 50 7.16 10.81 -11.26
N VAL A 51 6.16 10.70 -12.13
CA VAL A 51 5.78 9.41 -12.71
C VAL A 51 6.97 8.98 -13.57
N GLY A 52 7.44 7.75 -13.39
CA GLY A 52 8.37 7.15 -14.35
C GLY A 52 7.62 6.94 -15.66
N HIS A 53 8.02 7.66 -16.71
CA HIS A 53 7.68 7.33 -18.09
C HIS A 53 8.67 6.29 -18.61
#